data_AF-A0A7C9E4A0-F1
#
_entry.id   AF-A0A7C9E4A0-F1
#
_cell.length_a   1.000
_cell.length_b   1.000
_cell.length_c   1.000
_cell.angle_alpha   90.00
_cell.angle_beta   90.00
_cell.angle_gamma   90.00
#
_symmetry.space_group_name_H-M   'P 1'
#
loop_
_entity.id
_entity.type
_entity.pdbx_description
1 polymer ?
#
loop_
_entity_poly.entity_id
_entity_poly.type
_entity_poly.pdbx_seq_one_letter_code
_entity_poly.pdbx_strand_id
1 'polypeptide(L)'
;LRYLKSSALNIWLLGYEFPETIMVFTRKQIHFLCSQKKASLLDVVKKAAKEAVGVDVLMHVKGKSEDGTSQMEVILRNIRSLSENSVVGYLAKEAPEGKLLETWSEKLKNSNLKLSDITNGLSDLFAVKDSGELVNVKKASFLTASVMKNFVVPKLEKVIDEEKKVSHSSLMDDTE
;
A
#
# COMPACT_ATOMS: atom_id res chain seq x y z
N LEU A 1 -12.53 -0.35 -8.11
CA LEU A 1 -11.20 -0.04 -7.54
C LEU A 1 -11.13 -0.59 -6.11
N ARG A 2 -10.11 -1.38 -5.79
CA ARG A 2 -9.89 -1.87 -4.42
C ARG A 2 -8.84 -0.99 -3.75
N TYR A 3 -9.17 -0.41 -2.59
CA TYR A 3 -8.23 0.39 -1.82
C TYR A 3 -7.60 -0.47 -0.72
N LEU A 4 -6.29 -0.70 -0.82
CA LEU A 4 -5.51 -1.43 0.17
C LEU A 4 -4.73 -0.44 1.05
N LYS A 5 -4.75 -0.63 2.37
CA LYS A 5 -3.92 0.10 3.33
C LYS A 5 -2.44 -0.20 3.12
N SER A 6 -2.08 -1.41 2.68
CA SER A 6 -0.71 -1.73 2.26
C SER A 6 -0.27 -0.89 1.05
N SER A 7 -1.11 -0.77 0.02
CA SER A 7 -0.84 0.13 -1.11
C SER A 7 -0.74 1.60 -0.69
N ALA A 8 -1.62 2.06 0.21
CA ALA A 8 -1.55 3.41 0.74
C ALA A 8 -0.22 3.68 1.47
N LEU A 9 0.28 2.72 2.26
CA LEU A 9 1.59 2.82 2.90
C LEU A 9 2.72 2.91 1.87
N ASN A 10 2.68 2.12 0.79
CA ASN A 10 3.67 2.20 -0.28
C ASN A 10 3.69 3.60 -0.92
N ILE A 11 2.52 4.14 -1.27
CA ILE A 11 2.39 5.47 -1.89
C ILE A 11 2.84 6.56 -0.91
N TRP A 12 2.44 6.48 0.36
CA TRP A 12 2.81 7.47 1.37
C TRP A 12 4.32 7.48 1.64
N LEU A 13 4.95 6.31 1.71
CA LEU A 13 6.37 6.20 2.03
C LEU A 13 7.29 6.41 0.82
N LEU A 14 6.87 5.96 -0.38
CA LEU A 14 7.74 5.82 -1.55
C LEU A 14 7.21 6.51 -2.81
N GLY A 15 5.99 7.05 -2.77
CA GLY A 15 5.34 7.69 -3.92
C GLY A 15 4.79 6.74 -4.99
N TYR A 16 4.97 5.43 -4.83
CA TYR A 16 4.57 4.42 -5.82
C TYR A 16 4.07 3.15 -5.14
N GLU A 17 3.21 2.40 -5.83
CA GLU A 17 2.87 1.05 -5.42
C GLU A 17 3.95 0.06 -5.83
N PHE A 18 4.25 -0.89 -4.94
CA PHE A 18 5.13 -2.03 -5.20
C PHE A 18 4.34 -3.33 -5.05
N PRO A 19 3.63 -3.80 -6.09
CA PRO A 19 2.96 -5.10 -6.08
C PRO A 19 3.94 -6.23 -5.75
N GLU A 20 3.47 -7.41 -5.33
CA GLU A 20 4.32 -8.57 -5.01
C GLU A 20 5.61 -8.20 -4.24
N THR A 21 5.46 -7.44 -3.16
CA THR A 21 6.55 -6.97 -2.32
C THR A 21 6.15 -7.07 -0.86
N ILE A 22 7.04 -7.59 -0.03
CA ILE A 22 6.85 -7.65 1.43
C ILE A 22 7.79 -6.62 2.06
N MET A 23 7.25 -5.79 2.93
CA MET A 23 7.99 -4.79 3.71
C MET A 23 7.84 -5.11 5.18
N VAL A 24 8.96 -5.30 5.89
CA VAL A 24 8.97 -5.55 7.34
C VAL A 24 9.81 -4.51 8.02
N PHE A 25 9.19 -3.75 8.92
CA PHE A 25 9.83 -2.71 9.70
C PHE A 25 10.15 -3.25 11.10
N THR A 26 11.41 -3.15 11.51
CA THR A 26 11.86 -3.51 12.85
C THR A 26 12.62 -2.35 13.49
N ARG A 27 12.94 -2.44 14.78
CA ARG A 27 13.69 -1.40 15.49
C ARG A 27 15.10 -1.17 14.96
N LYS A 28 15.72 -2.17 14.33
CA LYS A 28 17.11 -2.10 13.85
C LYS A 28 17.21 -2.06 12.33
N GLN A 29 16.26 -2.70 11.64
CA GLN A 29 16.34 -2.97 10.21
C GLN A 29 14.99 -2.87 9.52
N ILE A 30 14.99 -2.45 8.26
CA ILE A 30 13.85 -2.54 7.36
C ILE A 30 14.17 -3.61 6.30
N HIS A 31 13.30 -4.58 6.14
CA HIS A 31 13.47 -5.68 5.18
C HIS A 31 12.51 -5.49 4.01
N PHE A 32 13.03 -5.49 2.79
CA PHE A 32 12.23 -5.56 1.57
C PHE A 32 12.46 -6.91 0.89
N LEU A 33 11.39 -7.66 0.63
CA LEU A 33 11.44 -8.87 -0.21
C LEU A 33 10.69 -8.60 -1.51
N CYS A 34 11.43 -8.54 -2.63
CA CYS A 34 10.88 -8.16 -3.93
C CYS A 34 11.73 -8.72 -5.10
N SER A 35 11.35 -8.41 -6.34
CA SER A 35 12.14 -8.76 -7.52
C SER A 35 13.39 -7.89 -7.65
N GLN A 36 14.37 -8.37 -8.42
CA GLN A 36 15.63 -7.63 -8.65
C GLN A 36 15.39 -6.21 -9.17
N LYS A 37 14.43 -6.02 -10.09
CA LYS A 37 14.09 -4.70 -10.64
C LYS A 37 13.62 -3.75 -9.54
N LYS A 38 12.75 -4.22 -8.63
CA LYS A 38 12.23 -3.41 -7.52
C LYS A 38 13.33 -3.13 -6.48
N ALA A 39 14.18 -4.11 -6.18
CA ALA A 39 15.31 -3.93 -5.28
C ALA A 39 16.27 -2.85 -5.78
N SER A 40 16.56 -2.80 -7.09
CA SER A 40 17.38 -1.75 -7.69
C SER A 40 16.74 -0.36 -7.59
N LEU A 41 15.41 -0.25 -7.72
CA LEU A 41 14.69 1.02 -7.53
C LEU A 41 14.71 1.48 -6.07
N LEU A 42 14.58 0.54 -5.13
CA LEU A 42 14.54 0.82 -3.70
C LEU A 42 15.92 1.03 -3.10
N ASP A 43 17.02 0.79 -3.81
CA ASP A 43 18.37 0.88 -3.24
C ASP A 43 18.68 2.27 -2.68
N VAL A 44 18.12 3.31 -3.30
CA VAL A 44 18.23 4.72 -2.85
C VAL A 44 17.72 4.95 -1.43
N VAL A 45 16.80 4.12 -0.93
CA VAL A 45 16.21 4.29 0.41
C VAL A 45 17.16 3.87 1.53
N LYS A 46 18.21 3.09 1.24
CA LYS A 46 19.20 2.65 2.25
C LYS A 46 19.85 3.83 2.95
N LYS A 47 20.34 4.79 2.17
CA LYS A 47 20.99 6.00 2.71
C LYS A 47 19.99 6.86 3.47
N ALA A 48 18.83 7.11 2.87
CA ALA A 48 17.78 7.93 3.47
C ALA A 48 17.28 7.36 4.82
N ALA A 49 17.06 6.05 4.91
CA ALA A 49 16.63 5.40 6.15
C ALA A 49 17.72 5.47 7.24
N LYS A 50 19.00 5.33 6.86
CA LYS A 50 20.12 5.44 7.80
C LYS A 50 20.23 6.86 8.37
N GLU A 51 20.09 7.87 7.52
CA GLU A 51 20.16 9.28 7.92
C GLU A 51 18.94 9.72 8.74
N ALA A 52 17.74 9.27 8.36
CA ALA A 52 16.50 9.72 9.00
C ALA A 52 16.20 9.01 10.34
N VAL A 53 16.43 7.70 10.43
CA VAL A 53 16.04 6.90 11.60
C VAL A 53 17.12 5.92 12.09
N GLY A 54 18.33 5.95 11.51
CA GLY A 54 19.46 5.15 11.98
C GLY A 54 19.39 3.65 11.66
N VAL A 55 18.38 3.20 10.92
CA VAL A 55 18.15 1.77 10.62
C VAL A 55 18.79 1.35 9.29
N ASP A 56 19.23 0.11 9.21
CA ASP A 56 19.77 -0.46 7.97
C ASP A 56 18.63 -1.04 7.12
N VAL A 57 18.71 -0.86 5.80
CA VAL A 57 17.73 -1.44 4.88
C VAL A 57 18.33 -2.67 4.19
N LEU A 58 17.68 -3.82 4.36
CA LEU A 58 18.08 -5.10 3.80
C LEU A 58 17.18 -5.49 2.63
N MET A 59 17.79 -5.67 1.46
CA MET A 59 17.11 -6.11 0.24
C MET A 59 17.23 -7.63 0.11
N HIS A 60 16.09 -8.30 0.12
CA HIS A 60 15.95 -9.73 -0.12
C HIS A 60 15.42 -9.92 -1.54
N VAL A 61 16.29 -10.28 -2.47
CA VAL A 61 15.90 -10.46 -3.87
C VAL A 61 15.32 -11.86 -4.05
N LYS A 62 14.11 -11.93 -4.59
CA LYS A 62 13.47 -13.17 -5.04
C LYS A 62 13.81 -13.45 -6.50
N GLY A 63 14.42 -14.60 -6.77
CA GLY A 63 14.65 -15.08 -8.12
C GLY A 63 13.35 -15.27 -8.92
N LYS A 64 13.46 -15.34 -10.26
CA LYS A 64 12.30 -15.56 -11.15
C LYS A 64 11.65 -16.93 -10.93
N SER A 65 12.46 -17.96 -10.68
CA SER A 65 12.04 -19.34 -10.41
C SER A 65 11.79 -19.62 -8.92
N GLU A 66 12.03 -18.65 -8.05
CA GLU A 66 11.88 -18.80 -6.60
C GLU A 66 10.52 -18.29 -6.12
N ASP A 67 10.03 -18.89 -5.04
CA ASP A 67 8.80 -18.49 -4.33
C ASP A 67 9.05 -17.48 -3.20
N GLY A 68 10.31 -17.21 -2.85
CA GLY A 68 10.71 -16.30 -1.79
C GLY A 68 10.82 -16.94 -0.41
N THR A 69 10.61 -18.25 -0.30
CA THR A 69 10.53 -18.97 0.98
C THR A 69 11.81 -18.82 1.82
N SER A 70 13.00 -18.96 1.21
CA SER A 70 14.27 -18.85 1.93
C SER A 70 14.48 -17.44 2.50
N GLN A 71 14.13 -16.41 1.74
CA GLN A 71 14.19 -15.01 2.17
C GLN A 71 13.19 -14.73 3.31
N MET A 72 11.96 -15.25 3.23
CA MET A 72 10.97 -15.13 4.30
C MET A 72 11.47 -15.76 5.62
N GLU A 73 12.12 -16.92 5.57
CA GLU A 73 12.71 -17.55 6.75
C GLU A 73 13.82 -16.70 7.38
N VAL A 74 14.66 -16.05 6.56
CA VAL A 74 15.67 -15.11 7.06
C VAL A 74 15.02 -13.92 7.77
N ILE A 75 13.94 -13.38 7.23
CA ILE A 75 13.20 -12.27 7.85
C ILE A 75 12.58 -12.72 9.18
N LEU A 76 11.86 -13.84 9.20
CA LEU A 76 11.24 -14.37 10.43
C LEU A 76 12.27 -14.70 11.50
N ARG A 77 13.43 -15.25 11.13
CA ARG A 77 14.54 -15.49 12.06
C ARG A 77 15.08 -14.19 12.66
N ASN A 78 15.21 -13.14 11.84
CA ASN A 78 15.61 -11.81 12.34
C ASN A 78 14.57 -11.23 13.30
N ILE A 79 13.27 -11.35 13.00
CA ILE A 79 12.23 -10.89 13.94
C ILE A 79 12.36 -11.61 15.29
N ARG A 80 12.51 -12.94 15.27
CA ARG A 80 12.65 -13.75 16.49
C ARG A 80 13.91 -13.41 17.30
N SER A 81 15.01 -13.04 16.66
CA SER A 81 16.25 -12.68 17.36
C SER A 81 16.20 -11.32 18.04
N LEU A 82 15.21 -10.48 17.75
CA LEU A 82 15.05 -9.17 18.40
C LEU A 82 14.48 -9.28 19.81
N SER A 83 13.55 -10.22 20.04
CA SER A 83 12.94 -10.46 21.36
C SER A 83 12.16 -11.78 21.38
N GLU A 84 12.22 -12.50 22.51
CA GLU A 84 11.43 -13.72 22.76
C GLU A 84 9.91 -13.48 22.72
N ASN A 85 9.46 -12.26 23.03
CA ASN A 85 8.04 -11.88 23.06
C ASN A 85 7.64 -10.96 21.88
N SER A 86 8.32 -11.10 20.74
CA SER A 86 8.05 -10.29 19.56
C SER A 86 6.59 -10.38 19.09
N VAL A 87 5.95 -9.23 18.94
CA VAL A 87 4.62 -9.09 18.34
C VAL A 87 4.78 -8.50 16.94
N VAL A 88 4.21 -9.16 15.93
CA VAL A 88 4.22 -8.68 14.54
C VAL A 88 2.90 -7.98 14.24
N GLY A 89 3.00 -6.69 13.94
CA GLY A 89 1.91 -5.92 13.37
C GLY A 89 1.64 -6.31 11.92
N TYR A 90 0.39 -6.57 11.56
CA TYR A 90 -0.02 -6.89 10.19
C TYR A 90 -1.40 -6.32 9.86
N LEU A 91 -1.78 -6.30 8.58
CA LEU A 91 -3.08 -5.83 8.12
C LEU A 91 -4.07 -7.00 8.10
N ALA A 92 -4.81 -7.20 9.19
CA ALA A 92 -5.58 -8.42 9.41
C ALA A 92 -6.74 -8.63 8.43
N LYS A 93 -7.28 -7.54 7.87
CA LYS A 93 -8.44 -7.55 6.98
C LYS A 93 -8.08 -7.63 5.50
N GLU A 94 -6.79 -7.57 5.16
CA GLU A 94 -6.36 -7.69 3.76
C GLU A 94 -6.13 -9.16 3.40
N ALA A 95 -6.93 -9.65 2.45
CA ALA A 95 -6.69 -10.97 1.87
C ALA A 95 -5.37 -10.94 1.07
N PRO A 96 -4.46 -11.89 1.29
CA PRO A 96 -3.24 -12.00 0.50
C PRO A 96 -3.61 -12.36 -0.94
N GLU A 97 -2.96 -11.71 -1.90
CA GLU A 97 -3.18 -11.97 -3.33
C GLU A 97 -1.86 -12.25 -4.03
N GLY A 98 -1.83 -13.38 -4.73
CA GLY A 98 -0.66 -13.84 -5.45
C GLY A 98 0.27 -14.67 -4.57
N LYS A 99 0.97 -15.59 -5.23
CA LYS A 99 1.75 -16.67 -4.61
C LYS A 99 2.68 -16.17 -3.50
N LEU A 100 3.37 -15.04 -3.71
CA LEU A 100 4.30 -14.49 -2.72
C LEU A 100 3.60 -14.10 -1.40
N LEU A 101 2.48 -13.38 -1.49
CA LEU A 101 1.76 -12.88 -0.32
C LEU A 101 0.99 -14.00 0.38
N GLU A 102 0.46 -14.96 -0.39
CA GLU A 102 -0.17 -16.16 0.14
C GLU A 102 0.82 -16.98 0.97
N THR A 103 2.00 -17.28 0.43
CA THR A 103 3.06 -18.01 1.15
C THR A 103 3.55 -17.24 2.38
N TRP A 104 3.69 -15.92 2.31
CA TRP A 104 4.06 -15.10 3.46
C TRP A 104 2.99 -15.13 4.56
N SER A 105 1.71 -15.01 4.20
CA SER A 105 0.60 -15.05 5.14
C SER A 105 0.54 -16.41 5.86
N GLU A 106 0.72 -17.51 5.13
CA GLU A 106 0.79 -18.86 5.70
C GLU A 106 1.98 -19.01 6.66
N LYS A 107 3.19 -18.61 6.24
CA LYS A 107 4.38 -18.65 7.10
C LYS A 107 4.22 -17.81 8.35
N LEU A 108 3.63 -16.62 8.24
CA LEU A 108 3.43 -15.73 9.38
C LEU A 108 2.42 -16.33 10.37
N LYS A 109 1.33 -16.93 9.90
CA LYS A 109 0.36 -17.66 10.75
C LYS A 109 1.01 -18.86 11.46
N ASN A 110 1.88 -19.58 10.76
CA ASN A 110 2.58 -20.75 11.29
C ASN A 110 3.88 -20.40 12.05
N SER A 111 4.18 -19.11 12.25
CA SER A 111 5.47 -18.66 12.80
C SER A 111 5.57 -18.74 14.33
N ASN A 112 4.46 -19.04 15.03
CA ASN A 112 4.28 -18.93 16.48
C ASN A 112 4.49 -17.52 17.06
N LEU A 113 4.64 -16.50 16.21
CA LEU A 113 4.72 -15.10 16.64
C LEU A 113 3.33 -14.60 17.03
N LYS A 114 3.24 -13.73 18.03
CA LYS A 114 2.00 -13.03 18.35
C LYS A 114 1.71 -12.04 17.23
N LEU A 115 0.51 -12.08 16.67
CA LEU A 115 0.08 -11.18 15.59
C LEU A 115 -0.91 -10.14 16.12
N SER A 116 -0.81 -8.90 15.64
CA SER A 116 -1.70 -7.81 16.02
C SER A 116 -2.10 -6.97 14.80
N ASP A 117 -3.38 -6.61 14.70
CA ASP A 117 -3.85 -5.75 13.61
C ASP A 117 -3.38 -4.31 13.80
N ILE A 118 -2.72 -3.74 12.79
CA ILE A 118 -2.21 -2.35 12.81
C ILE A 118 -3.03 -1.39 11.95
N THR A 119 -4.16 -1.83 11.42
CA THR A 119 -5.00 -1.03 10.50
C THR A 119 -5.37 0.34 11.07
N ASN A 120 -5.70 0.42 12.36
CA ASN A 120 -6.05 1.68 13.02
C ASN A 120 -4.81 2.59 13.19
N GLY A 121 -3.67 2.03 13.58
CA GLY A 121 -2.43 2.80 13.72
C GLY A 121 -1.99 3.46 12.40
N LEU A 122 -2.13 2.76 11.26
CA LEU A 122 -1.89 3.37 9.96
C LEU A 122 -2.95 4.42 9.59
N SER A 123 -4.19 4.24 10.03
CA SER A 123 -5.25 5.24 9.79
C SER A 123 -4.96 6.54 10.53
N ASP A 124 -4.49 6.44 11.77
CA ASP A 124 -4.05 7.60 12.55
C ASP A 124 -2.81 8.24 11.94
N LEU A 125 -1.83 7.44 11.51
CA LEU A 125 -0.61 7.91 10.84
C LEU A 125 -0.92 8.72 9.58
N PHE A 126 -1.86 8.25 8.76
CA PHE A 126 -2.26 8.93 7.53
C PHE A 126 -3.28 10.05 7.75
N ALA A 127 -3.76 10.29 8.97
CA ALA A 127 -4.87 11.21 9.19
C ALA A 127 -4.49 12.66 8.86
N VAL A 128 -3.35 13.10 9.38
CA VAL A 128 -2.83 14.46 9.18
C VAL A 128 -2.08 14.52 7.85
N LYS A 129 -2.47 15.44 6.99
CA LYS A 129 -1.86 15.65 5.66
C LYS A 129 -0.81 16.74 5.72
N ASP A 130 0.30 16.52 5.03
CA ASP A 130 1.28 17.57 4.78
C ASP A 130 0.78 18.59 3.73
N SER A 131 1.56 19.65 3.51
CA SER A 131 1.19 20.70 2.56
C SER A 131 1.09 20.22 1.11
N GLY A 132 1.94 19.28 0.69
CA GLY A 132 1.92 18.68 -0.64
C GLY A 132 0.71 17.79 -0.84
N GLU A 133 0.40 16.94 0.14
CA GLU A 133 -0.80 16.11 0.16
C GLU A 133 -2.07 16.95 0.14
N LEU A 134 -2.14 18.05 0.92
CA LEU A 134 -3.28 18.98 0.90
C LEU A 134 -3.46 19.64 -0.47
N VAL A 135 -2.38 19.98 -1.16
CA VAL A 135 -2.45 20.49 -2.55
C VAL A 135 -3.03 19.43 -3.48
N ASN A 136 -2.60 18.17 -3.35
CA ASN A 136 -3.14 17.07 -4.15
C ASN A 136 -4.64 16.87 -3.90
N VAL A 137 -5.08 16.90 -2.64
CA VAL A 137 -6.51 16.82 -2.28
C VAL A 137 -7.28 17.99 -2.89
N LYS A 138 -6.80 19.22 -2.77
CA LYS A 138 -7.45 20.41 -3.36
C LYS A 138 -7.59 20.31 -4.87
N LYS A 139 -6.55 19.84 -5.57
CA LYS A 139 -6.59 19.62 -7.02
C LYS A 139 -7.63 18.56 -7.40
N ALA A 140 -7.66 17.44 -6.67
CA ALA A 140 -8.66 16.41 -6.88
C ALA A 140 -10.09 16.94 -6.65
N SER A 141 -10.33 17.65 -5.54
CA SER A 141 -11.63 18.26 -5.26
C SER A 141 -12.05 19.30 -6.31
N PHE A 142 -11.12 20.11 -6.80
CA PHE A 142 -11.39 21.07 -7.86
C PHE A 142 -11.82 20.38 -9.15
N LEU A 143 -11.15 19.29 -9.54
CA LEU A 143 -11.52 18.50 -10.70
C LEU A 143 -12.93 17.89 -10.51
N THR A 144 -13.20 17.27 -9.36
CA THR A 144 -14.52 16.70 -9.06
C THR A 144 -15.63 17.76 -9.12
N ALA A 145 -15.42 18.93 -8.52
CA ALA A 145 -16.38 20.02 -8.56
C ALA A 145 -16.59 20.56 -9.98
N SER A 146 -15.52 20.63 -10.77
CA SER A 146 -15.57 21.09 -12.16
C SER A 146 -16.35 20.13 -13.06
N VAL A 147 -16.12 18.81 -12.93
CA VAL A 147 -16.88 17.79 -13.66
C VAL A 147 -18.36 17.85 -13.26
N MET A 148 -18.66 17.92 -11.97
CA MET A 148 -20.05 18.03 -11.49
C MET A 148 -20.75 19.28 -12.07
N LYS A 149 -20.12 20.45 -11.94
CA LYS A 149 -20.71 21.73 -12.35
C LYS A 149 -20.84 21.86 -13.86
N ASN A 150 -19.82 21.48 -14.62
CA ASN A 150 -19.73 21.82 -16.04
C ASN A 150 -20.19 20.68 -16.95
N PHE A 151 -20.29 19.45 -16.44
CA PHE A 151 -20.71 18.29 -17.23
C PHE A 151 -21.97 17.63 -16.67
N VAL A 152 -21.92 17.14 -15.43
CA VAL A 152 -23.00 16.34 -14.86
C VAL A 152 -24.30 17.13 -14.74
N VAL A 153 -24.25 18.33 -14.14
CA VAL A 153 -25.44 19.18 -13.98
C VAL A 153 -26.06 19.56 -15.33
N PRO A 154 -25.31 20.14 -16.30
CA PRO A 154 -25.87 20.46 -17.62
C PRO A 154 -26.42 19.24 -18.37
N LYS A 155 -25.77 18.07 -18.23
CA LYS A 155 -26.23 16.84 -18.85
C LYS A 155 -27.58 16.40 -18.27
N LEU A 156 -27.73 16.46 -16.95
CA LEU A 156 -28.99 16.12 -16.28
C LEU A 156 -30.11 17.11 -16.62
N GLU A 157 -29.84 18.41 -16.61
CA GLU A 157 -30.79 19.44 -17.04
C GLU A 157 -31.32 19.13 -18.43
N LYS A 158 -30.43 18.86 -19.39
CA LYS A 158 -30.82 18.49 -20.76
C LYS A 158 -31.66 17.22 -20.84
N VAL A 159 -31.31 16.19 -20.08
CA VAL A 159 -32.06 14.93 -20.05
C VAL A 159 -33.49 15.16 -19.55
N ILE A 160 -33.66 16.03 -18.55
CA ILE A 160 -34.97 16.39 -18.00
C ILE A 160 -35.76 17.24 -19.00
N ASP A 161 -35.16 18.31 -19.53
CA ASP A 161 -35.81 19.24 -20.46
C ASP A 161 -36.31 18.54 -21.74
N GLU A 162 -35.57 17.53 -22.21
CA GLU A 162 -35.91 16.74 -23.39
C GLU A 162 -36.72 15.47 -23.06
N GLU A 163 -37.12 15.29 -21.80
CA GLU A 163 -37.83 14.11 -21.28
C GLU A 163 -37.19 12.77 -21.71
N LYS A 164 -35.85 12.75 -21.77
CA LYS A 164 -35.11 11.59 -22.27
C LYS A 164 -35.05 10.48 -21.24
N LYS A 165 -35.32 9.26 -21.68
CA LYS A 165 -35.05 8.05 -20.89
C LYS A 165 -33.57 7.68 -21.01
N VAL A 166 -32.82 7.85 -19.92
CA VAL A 166 -31.40 7.47 -19.82
C VAL A 166 -31.20 6.59 -18.59
N SER A 167 -30.35 5.56 -18.68
CA SER A 167 -30.01 4.73 -17.53
C SER A 167 -28.98 5.41 -16.64
N HIS A 168 -29.00 5.11 -15.34
CA HIS A 168 -27.95 5.57 -14.41
C HIS A 168 -26.56 5.11 -14.84
N SER A 169 -26.41 3.92 -15.43
CA SER A 169 -25.13 3.41 -15.92
C SER A 169 -24.58 4.26 -17.07
N SER A 170 -25.42 4.68 -18.02
CA SER A 170 -24.97 5.52 -19.13
C SER A 170 -24.49 6.90 -18.65
N LEU A 171 -25.14 7.47 -17.63
CA LEU A 171 -24.69 8.73 -17.03
C LEU A 171 -23.38 8.56 -16.27
N MET A 172 -23.17 7.42 -15.62
CA MET A 172 -21.90 7.06 -14.98
C MET A 172 -20.79 6.95 -16.03
N ASP A 173 -20.98 6.16 -17.08
CA ASP A 173 -20.01 5.96 -18.16
C ASP A 173 -19.65 7.28 -18.87
N ASP A 174 -20.63 8.16 -19.06
CA ASP A 174 -20.43 9.50 -19.62
C ASP A 174 -19.58 10.42 -18.70
N THR A 175 -19.62 10.17 -17.38
CA THR A 175 -18.95 11.00 -16.36
C THR A 175 -17.54 10.51 -16.02
N GLU A 176 -17.27 9.21 -16.19
CA GLU A 176 -15.96 8.58 -15.97
C GLU A 176 -14.91 9.00 -17.02
#